data_AF-A0A497GLT1-F1
#
_entry.id   AF-A0A497GLT1-F1
#
_cell.length_a   1.000
_cell.length_b   1.000
_cell.length_c   1.000
_cell.angle_alpha   90.00
_cell.angle_beta   90.00
_cell.angle_gamma   90.00
#
_symmetry.space_group_name_H-M   'P 1'
#
loop_
_entity.id
_entity.type
_entity.pdbx_description
1 polymer ?
#
loop_
_entity_poly.entity_id
_entity_poly.type
_entity_poly.pdbx_seq_one_letter_code
_entity_poly.pdbx_strand_id
1 'polypeptide(L)'
;MASKNEVKSLARLGDAILNFAFSLALSLITGRPQGIKVPDELLTKSASIVNLRERVKVSRNVETADLVEAIIAAAWLLDVITLNDLVLKLVKGVDVFMILYHNVQEDVFVKNLAEILDEIIDEVNLEVCAENFILHLRKKLES
;
A
#
# COMPACT_ATOMS: atom_id res chain seq x y z
N MET A 1 5.67 -18.54 8.24
CA MET A 1 5.56 -17.95 6.89
C MET A 1 4.09 -17.70 6.65
N ALA A 2 3.67 -16.46 6.38
CA ALA A 2 2.25 -16.16 6.20
C ALA A 2 1.63 -17.01 5.08
N SER A 3 0.49 -17.63 5.39
CA SER A 3 -0.31 -18.42 4.47
C SER A 3 -1.02 -17.54 3.45
N LYS A 4 -1.44 -18.13 2.34
CA LYS A 4 -2.24 -17.41 1.33
C LYS A 4 -3.51 -16.79 1.91
N ASN A 5 -4.14 -17.47 2.87
CA ASN A 5 -5.40 -16.98 3.46
C ASN A 5 -5.16 -15.77 4.37
N GLU A 6 -4.07 -15.76 5.13
CA GLU A 6 -3.69 -14.63 5.99
C GLU A 6 -3.29 -13.40 5.16
N VAL A 7 -2.51 -13.60 4.10
CA VAL A 7 -2.19 -12.50 3.19
C VAL A 7 -3.48 -11.97 2.56
N LYS A 8 -4.35 -12.86 2.07
CA LYS A 8 -5.60 -12.45 1.41
C LYS A 8 -6.59 -11.76 2.36
N SER A 9 -6.60 -12.09 3.65
CA SER A 9 -7.46 -11.40 4.61
C SER A 9 -6.97 -9.97 4.88
N LEU A 10 -5.66 -9.79 5.10
CA LEU A 10 -5.05 -8.45 5.26
C LEU A 10 -5.14 -7.62 3.98
N ALA A 11 -4.92 -8.24 2.82
CA ALA A 11 -5.01 -7.59 1.51
C ALA A 11 -6.35 -6.89 1.29
N ARG A 12 -7.46 -7.48 1.73
CA ARG A 12 -8.79 -6.84 1.60
C ARG A 12 -8.92 -5.52 2.36
N LEU A 13 -8.26 -5.39 3.51
CA LEU A 13 -8.19 -4.11 4.22
C LEU A 13 -7.21 -3.16 3.52
N GLY A 14 -6.09 -3.71 3.02
CA GLY A 14 -5.07 -2.99 2.28
C GLY A 14 -5.59 -2.35 0.99
N ASP A 15 -6.36 -3.07 0.19
CA ASP A 15 -7.04 -2.57 -1.02
C ASP A 15 -7.92 -1.36 -0.67
N ALA A 16 -8.72 -1.44 0.40
CA ALA A 16 -9.56 -0.33 0.85
C ALA A 16 -8.71 0.89 1.30
N ILE A 17 -7.63 0.65 2.04
CA ILE A 17 -6.70 1.70 2.50
C ILE A 17 -6.01 2.37 1.29
N LEU A 18 -5.50 1.59 0.35
CA LEU A 18 -4.81 2.09 -0.83
C LEU A 18 -5.76 2.85 -1.75
N ASN A 19 -6.95 2.32 -2.02
CA ASN A 19 -7.96 3.01 -2.81
C ASN A 19 -8.30 4.37 -2.20
N PHE A 20 -8.51 4.44 -0.88
CA PHE A 20 -8.75 5.71 -0.20
C PHE A 20 -7.55 6.66 -0.29
N ALA A 21 -6.34 6.19 -0.01
CA ALA A 21 -5.12 6.99 -0.04
C ALA A 21 -4.84 7.57 -1.43
N PHE A 22 -4.96 6.75 -2.48
CA PHE A 22 -4.79 7.18 -3.87
C PHE A 22 -5.90 8.14 -4.32
N SER A 23 -7.15 7.88 -3.93
CA SER A 23 -8.26 8.82 -4.13
C SER A 23 -7.98 10.18 -3.52
N LEU A 24 -7.49 10.21 -2.29
CA LEU A 24 -7.18 11.45 -1.58
C LEU A 24 -5.95 12.14 -2.17
N ALA A 25 -4.92 11.39 -2.56
CA ALA A 25 -3.74 11.91 -3.26
C ALA A 25 -4.14 12.61 -4.57
N LEU A 26 -4.93 11.94 -5.41
CA LEU A 26 -5.45 12.55 -6.64
C LEU A 26 -6.35 13.75 -6.34
N SER A 27 -7.16 13.68 -5.28
CA SER A 27 -7.99 14.83 -4.89
C SER A 27 -7.15 16.05 -4.51
N LEU A 28 -6.04 15.82 -3.80
CA LEU A 28 -5.10 16.85 -3.39
C LEU A 28 -4.39 17.48 -4.59
N ILE A 29 -3.90 16.66 -5.53
CA ILE A 29 -3.18 17.16 -6.71
C ILE A 29 -4.13 17.88 -7.69
N THR A 30 -5.33 17.34 -7.90
CA THR A 30 -6.31 17.90 -8.86
C THR A 30 -7.13 19.05 -8.31
N GLY A 31 -7.18 19.24 -6.99
CA GLY A 31 -8.03 20.23 -6.33
C GLY A 31 -9.53 19.90 -6.37
N ARG A 32 -9.92 18.67 -6.72
CA ARG A 32 -11.32 18.21 -6.80
C ARG A 32 -11.47 16.80 -6.22
N PRO A 33 -12.62 16.43 -5.61
CA PRO A 33 -12.81 15.08 -5.10
C PRO A 33 -12.65 14.00 -6.20
N GLN A 34 -11.89 12.94 -5.92
CA GLN A 34 -11.63 11.82 -6.82
C GLN A 34 -11.93 10.47 -6.13
N GLY A 35 -12.51 9.54 -6.89
CA GLY A 35 -12.77 8.16 -6.50
C GLY A 35 -12.09 7.21 -7.47
N ILE A 36 -11.08 6.47 -7.05
CA ILE A 36 -10.40 5.51 -7.92
C ILE A 36 -10.23 4.14 -7.26
N LYS A 37 -10.14 3.11 -8.11
CA LYS A 37 -9.60 1.82 -7.73
C LYS A 37 -8.16 1.74 -8.26
N VAL A 38 -7.21 1.41 -7.40
CA VAL A 38 -5.81 1.25 -7.76
C VAL A 38 -5.66 0.00 -8.63
N PRO A 39 -5.02 0.08 -9.80
CA PRO A 39 -4.78 -1.10 -10.63
C PRO A 39 -3.74 -2.04 -10.02
N ASP A 40 -3.99 -3.35 -10.03
CA ASP A 40 -3.05 -4.40 -9.61
C ASP A 40 -1.68 -4.29 -10.32
N GLU A 41 -1.68 -3.79 -11.57
CA GLU A 41 -0.48 -3.55 -12.35
C GLU A 41 0.44 -2.51 -11.70
N LEU A 42 -0.12 -1.42 -11.17
CA LEU A 42 0.63 -0.38 -10.45
C LEU A 42 1.28 -0.97 -9.20
N LEU A 43 0.54 -1.77 -8.43
CA LEU A 43 1.04 -2.44 -7.23
C LEU A 43 2.18 -3.41 -7.58
N THR A 44 1.99 -4.20 -8.63
CA THR A 44 2.98 -5.19 -9.10
C THR A 44 4.26 -4.51 -9.61
N LYS A 45 4.13 -3.41 -10.37
CA LYS A 45 5.29 -2.59 -10.80
C LYS A 45 6.06 -2.04 -9.60
N SER A 46 5.36 -1.50 -8.61
CA SER A 46 5.97 -0.94 -7.39
C SER A 46 6.71 -1.99 -6.59
N ALA A 47 6.10 -3.16 -6.40
CA ALA A 47 6.72 -4.31 -5.74
C ALA A 47 7.97 -4.83 -6.46
N SER A 48 7.98 -4.75 -7.80
CA SER A 48 9.12 -5.20 -8.61
C SER A 48 10.34 -4.29 -8.41
N ILE A 49 10.16 -2.98 -8.23
CA ILE A 49 11.26 -2.04 -7.99
C ILE A 49 12.06 -2.40 -6.74
N VAL A 50 11.39 -2.86 -5.68
CA VAL A 50 12.01 -3.20 -4.39
C VAL A 50 12.31 -4.69 -4.21
N ASN A 51 12.19 -5.47 -5.29
CA ASN A 51 12.36 -6.94 -5.27
C ASN A 51 11.55 -7.60 -4.13
N LEU A 52 10.29 -7.16 -3.95
CA LEU A 52 9.50 -7.45 -2.74
C LEU A 52 9.42 -8.95 -2.41
N ARG A 53 9.27 -9.80 -3.44
CA ARG A 53 9.16 -11.26 -3.31
C ARG A 53 10.42 -11.92 -2.76
N GLU A 54 11.57 -11.30 -2.90
CA GLU A 54 12.84 -11.81 -2.37
C GLU A 54 13.03 -11.44 -0.90
N ARG A 55 12.37 -10.35 -0.46
CA ARG A 55 12.45 -9.83 0.91
C ARG A 55 11.41 -10.44 1.85
N VAL A 56 10.24 -10.79 1.32
CA VAL A 56 9.13 -11.30 2.15
C VAL A 56 8.96 -12.81 1.98
N LYS A 57 9.03 -13.53 3.10
CA LYS A 57 8.70 -14.97 3.13
C LYS A 57 7.18 -15.15 3.07
N VAL A 58 6.66 -15.45 1.88
CA VAL A 58 5.25 -15.81 1.65
C VAL A 58 5.11 -17.02 0.71
N SER A 59 3.95 -17.65 0.76
CA SER A 59 3.63 -18.75 -0.16
C SER A 59 3.66 -18.31 -1.63
N ARG A 60 4.16 -19.19 -2.52
CA ARG A 60 4.29 -18.91 -3.96
C ARG A 60 2.97 -18.62 -4.69
N ASN A 61 1.84 -19.03 -4.11
CA ASN A 61 0.50 -18.88 -4.69
C ASN A 61 -0.23 -17.60 -4.23
N VAL A 62 0.42 -16.74 -3.47
CA VAL A 62 -0.02 -15.37 -3.18
C VAL A 62 0.22 -14.52 -4.43
N GLU A 63 -0.70 -13.64 -4.81
CA GLU A 63 -0.50 -12.67 -5.89
C GLU A 63 0.35 -11.48 -5.41
N THR A 64 1.09 -10.83 -6.31
CA THR A 64 2.00 -9.74 -5.89
C THR A 64 1.23 -8.50 -5.46
N ALA A 65 0.09 -8.21 -6.10
CA ALA A 65 -0.83 -7.16 -5.66
C ALA A 65 -1.37 -7.42 -4.26
N ASP A 66 -1.93 -8.62 -4.00
CA ASP A 66 -2.39 -9.06 -2.67
C ASP A 66 -1.29 -8.87 -1.60
N LEU A 67 -0.03 -9.19 -1.94
CA LEU A 67 1.09 -9.02 -1.03
C LEU A 67 1.33 -7.55 -0.65
N VAL A 68 1.35 -6.66 -1.65
CA VAL A 68 1.50 -5.21 -1.43
C VAL A 68 0.38 -4.68 -0.54
N GLU A 69 -0.86 -5.03 -0.85
CA GLU A 69 -2.03 -4.63 -0.07
C GLU A 69 -1.92 -5.12 1.38
N ALA A 70 -1.54 -6.38 1.59
CA ALA A 70 -1.39 -6.96 2.93
C ALA A 70 -0.29 -6.25 3.73
N ILE A 71 0.83 -5.89 3.11
CA ILE A 71 1.92 -5.13 3.76
C ILE A 71 1.42 -3.75 4.19
N ILE A 72 0.70 -3.05 3.32
CA ILE A 72 0.15 -1.72 3.63
C ILE A 72 -0.86 -1.81 4.79
N ALA A 73 -1.73 -2.82 4.77
CA ALA A 73 -2.68 -3.06 5.86
C ALA A 73 -1.96 -3.31 7.19
N ALA A 74 -0.95 -4.19 7.18
CA ALA A 74 -0.19 -4.53 8.38
C ALA A 74 0.63 -3.34 8.89
N ALA A 75 1.30 -2.60 8.02
CA ALA A 75 2.03 -1.39 8.39
C ALA A 75 1.11 -0.34 9.05
N TRP A 76 -0.10 -0.16 8.50
CA TRP A 76 -1.09 0.74 9.08
C TRP A 76 -1.59 0.25 10.45
N LEU A 77 -1.91 -1.04 10.59
CA LEU A 77 -2.35 -1.67 11.84
C LEU A 77 -1.28 -1.63 12.95
N LEU A 78 -0.01 -1.65 12.57
CA LEU A 78 1.15 -1.64 13.47
C LEU A 78 1.69 -0.23 13.75
N ASP A 79 1.02 0.83 13.28
CA ASP A 79 1.45 2.23 13.40
C ASP A 79 2.81 2.54 12.74
N VAL A 80 3.27 1.69 11.83
CA VAL A 80 4.48 1.93 11.01
C VAL A 80 4.24 3.05 10.01
N ILE A 81 3.02 3.18 9.51
CA ILE A 81 2.61 4.27 8.61
C ILE A 81 1.18 4.75 8.93
N THR A 82 0.96 6.06 8.88
CA THR A 82 -0.40 6.63 8.98
C THR A 82 -1.02 6.83 7.60
N LEU A 83 -2.35 7.00 7.52
CA LEU A 83 -3.01 7.34 6.25
C LEU A 83 -2.50 8.68 5.69
N ASN A 84 -2.23 9.65 6.57
CA ASN A 84 -1.71 10.95 6.15
C ASN A 84 -0.29 10.80 5.57
N ASP A 85 0.58 10.03 6.21
CA ASP A 85 1.93 9.78 5.70
C ASP A 85 1.89 9.08 4.34
N LEU A 86 1.01 8.08 4.20
CA LEU A 86 0.81 7.37 2.94
C LEU A 86 0.41 8.35 1.82
N VAL A 87 -0.58 9.21 2.06
CA VAL A 87 -1.03 10.21 1.07
C VAL A 87 0.07 11.22 0.74
N LEU A 88 0.75 11.77 1.75
CA LEU A 88 1.81 12.77 1.56
C LEU A 88 3.01 12.20 0.80
N LYS A 89 3.38 10.95 1.07
CA LYS A 89 4.43 10.25 0.32
C LYS A 89 4.00 9.91 -1.09
N LEU A 90 2.74 9.53 -1.31
CA LEU A 90 2.20 9.25 -2.66
C LEU A 90 2.23 10.50 -3.57
N VAL A 91 1.97 11.70 -3.03
CA VAL A 91 1.99 12.95 -3.83
C VAL A 91 3.37 13.58 -3.96
N LYS A 92 4.40 13.02 -3.32
CA LYS A 92 5.76 13.56 -3.34
C LYS A 92 6.26 13.69 -4.79
N GLY A 93 6.64 14.90 -5.18
CA GLY A 93 7.15 15.16 -6.53
C GLY A 93 6.09 15.09 -7.64
N VAL A 94 4.79 15.00 -7.32
CA VAL A 94 3.71 15.04 -8.30
C VAL A 94 3.23 16.49 -8.48
N ASP A 95 3.34 17.01 -9.70
CA ASP A 95 2.81 18.31 -10.09
C ASP A 95 1.48 18.12 -10.87
N VAL A 96 0.58 19.10 -10.79
CA VAL A 96 -0.69 19.12 -11.53
C VAL A 96 -0.49 18.92 -13.04
N PHE A 97 0.61 19.43 -13.59
CA PHE A 97 0.94 19.23 -15.01
C PHE A 97 1.18 17.77 -15.38
N MET A 98 1.65 16.94 -14.44
CA MET A 98 1.87 15.51 -14.69
C MET A 98 0.55 14.76 -14.88
N ILE A 99 -0.56 15.22 -14.32
CA ILE A 99 -1.88 14.61 -14.53
C ILE A 99 -2.30 14.66 -16.02
N LEU A 100 -1.84 15.67 -16.76
CA LEU A 100 -2.11 15.78 -18.19
C LEU A 100 -1.40 14.69 -19.02
N TYR A 101 -0.38 14.05 -18.43
CA TYR A 101 0.41 12.99 -19.03
C TYR A 101 0.26 11.71 -18.20
N HIS A 102 -0.87 11.00 -18.40
CA HIS A 102 -1.27 9.82 -17.62
C HIS A 102 -0.12 8.83 -17.34
N ASN A 103 0.73 8.53 -18.33
CA ASN A 103 1.85 7.61 -18.18
C ASN A 103 2.93 8.13 -17.21
N VAL A 104 3.22 9.44 -17.25
CA VAL A 104 4.21 10.08 -16.36
C VAL A 104 3.71 10.07 -14.92
N GLN A 105 2.41 10.34 -14.74
CA GLN A 105 1.77 10.26 -13.43
C GLN A 105 1.83 8.84 -12.84
N GLU A 106 1.51 7.83 -13.64
CA GLU A 106 1.58 6.43 -13.21
C GLU A 106 3.01 6.05 -12.78
N ASP A 107 4.03 6.42 -13.56
CA ASP A 107 5.44 6.16 -13.25
C ASP A 107 5.89 6.80 -11.92
N VAL A 108 5.43 8.01 -11.62
CA VAL A 108 5.75 8.69 -10.35
C VAL A 108 5.06 7.99 -9.18
N PHE A 109 3.79 7.61 -9.33
CA PHE A 109 3.09 6.85 -8.27
C PHE A 109 3.70 5.48 -8.02
N VAL A 110 4.12 4.77 -9.08
CA VAL A 110 4.83 3.50 -8.97
C VAL A 110 6.11 3.66 -8.15
N LYS A 111 6.90 4.72 -8.43
CA LYS A 111 8.13 5.01 -7.67
C LYS A 111 7.84 5.39 -6.23
N ASN A 112 6.86 6.25 -5.98
CA ASN A 112 6.51 6.69 -4.64
C ASN A 112 6.00 5.51 -3.79
N LEU A 113 5.15 4.64 -4.34
CA LEU A 113 4.69 3.43 -3.64
C LEU A 113 5.84 2.46 -3.41
N ALA A 114 6.78 2.32 -4.35
CA ALA A 114 7.98 1.53 -4.16
C ALA A 114 8.84 2.07 -2.99
N GLU A 115 9.09 3.38 -2.91
CA GLU A 115 9.79 4.01 -1.78
C GLU A 115 9.08 3.71 -0.44
N ILE A 116 7.74 3.86 -0.40
CA ILE A 116 6.96 3.53 0.80
C ILE A 116 7.14 2.05 1.19
N LEU A 117 7.05 1.14 0.23
CA LEU A 117 7.22 -0.30 0.48
C LEU A 117 8.63 -0.61 1.00
N ASP A 118 9.65 0.02 0.43
CA ASP A 118 11.05 -0.17 0.84
C ASP A 118 11.28 0.20 2.31
N GLU A 119 10.65 1.29 2.76
CA GLU A 119 10.76 1.80 4.12
C GLU A 119 10.02 0.94 5.16
N ILE A 120 8.82 0.43 4.83
CA ILE A 120 7.96 -0.24 5.81
C ILE A 120 8.17 -1.75 5.89
N ILE A 121 8.75 -2.37 4.85
CA ILE A 121 8.67 -3.84 4.70
C ILE A 121 9.40 -4.60 5.80
N ASP A 122 10.51 -4.07 6.31
CA ASP A 122 11.31 -4.71 7.35
C ASP A 122 10.70 -4.52 8.75
N GLU A 123 9.75 -3.60 8.91
CA GLU A 123 9.01 -3.32 10.14
C GLU A 123 7.72 -4.15 10.26
N VAL A 124 7.36 -4.91 9.21
CA VAL A 124 6.09 -5.64 9.11
C VAL A 124 6.28 -7.15 9.18
N ASN A 125 5.62 -7.79 10.14
CA ASN A 125 5.47 -9.24 10.18
C ASN A 125 4.00 -9.63 9.87
N LEU A 126 3.76 -10.05 8.63
CA LEU A 126 2.42 -10.40 8.13
C LEU A 126 1.76 -11.55 8.89
N GLU A 127 2.54 -12.55 9.31
CA GLU A 127 2.02 -13.73 10.02
C GLU A 127 1.53 -13.31 11.41
N VAL A 128 2.37 -12.64 12.19
CA VAL A 128 2.03 -12.16 13.53
C VAL A 128 0.87 -11.14 13.48
N CYS A 129 0.87 -10.26 12.48
CA CYS A 129 -0.19 -9.27 12.31
C CYS A 129 -1.54 -9.92 11.96
N ALA A 130 -1.54 -10.96 11.12
CA ALA A 130 -2.76 -11.67 10.76
C ALA A 130 -3.33 -12.47 11.94
N GLU A 131 -2.47 -13.17 12.70
CA GLU A 131 -2.87 -13.90 13.90
C GLU A 131 -3.52 -12.99 14.96
N ASN A 132 -3.01 -11.76 15.09
CA ASN A 132 -3.46 -10.79 16.09
C ASN A 132 -4.31 -9.65 15.50
N PHE A 133 -4.91 -9.86 14.32
CA PHE A 133 -5.58 -8.81 13.55
C PHE A 133 -6.57 -7.97 14.37
N ILE A 134 -7.47 -8.62 15.14
CA ILE A 134 -8.49 -7.91 15.93
C ILE A 134 -7.85 -7.08 17.06
N LEU A 135 -6.77 -7.56 17.67
CA LEU A 135 -6.06 -6.83 18.71
C LEU A 135 -5.44 -5.55 18.13
N HIS A 136 -4.74 -5.67 16.99
CA HIS A 136 -4.14 -4.52 16.33
C HIS A 136 -5.19 -3.52 15.85
N LEU A 137 -6.29 -4.00 15.26
CA LEU A 137 -7.37 -3.13 14.78
C LEU A 137 -8.02 -2.36 15.93
N ARG A 138 -8.29 -3.01 17.07
CA ARG A 138 -8.84 -2.32 18.25
C ARG A 138 -7.90 -1.24 18.75
N LYS A 139 -6.62 -1.60 18.94
CA LYS A 139 -5.60 -0.64 19.37
C LYS A 139 -5.55 0.58 18.44
N LYS A 140 -5.61 0.36 17.12
CA LYS A 140 -5.60 1.42 16.10
C LYS A 140 -6.81 2.35 16.15
N LEU A 141 -7.98 1.83 16.54
CA LEU A 141 -9.21 2.61 16.67
C LEU A 141 -9.34 3.32 18.02
N GLU A 142 -8.62 2.84 19.03
CA GLU A 142 -8.62 3.38 20.41
C GLU A 142 -7.50 4.40 20.65
N SER A 143 -6.51 4.48 19.77
CA SER A 143 -5.40 5.46 19.79
C SER A 143 -5.79 6.79 19.13
#